data_AF-A0A3M6V493-F1
#
_entry.id   AF-A0A3M6V493-F1
#
_cell.length_a   1.000
_cell.length_b   1.000
_cell.length_c   1.000
_cell.angle_alpha   90.00
_cell.angle_beta   90.00
_cell.angle_gamma   90.00
#
_symmetry.space_group_name_H-M   'P 1'
#
loop_
_entity.id
_entity.type
_entity.pdbx_description
1 polymer ?
#
loop_
_entity_poly.entity_id
_entity_poly.type
_entity_poly.pdbx_seq_one_letter_code
_entity_poly.pdbx_strand_id
1 'polypeptide(L)'
;MADEESPEESEKKIDSLSHPEVMALFAVVVIQNATVHHLKKAIQRHILLKLSREGVDKESNDVKKYIWKTYWLSFEGQKLTENHQPLT
;
A
#
# COMPACT_ATOMS: atom_id res chain seq x y z
N MET A 1 40.47 10.22 8.37
CA MET A 1 40.48 10.00 6.92
C MET A 1 39.20 9.26 6.63
N ALA A 2 38.33 9.80 5.78
CA ALA A 2 37.08 9.13 5.44
C ALA A 2 37.45 7.94 4.55
N ASP A 3 37.30 6.74 5.11
CA ASP A 3 37.41 5.51 4.34
C ASP A 3 36.25 5.51 3.33
N GLU A 4 36.60 5.59 2.04
CA GLU A 4 35.65 5.45 0.95
C GLU A 4 35.10 4.03 0.96
N GLU A 5 33.81 3.92 1.29
CA GLU A 5 33.06 2.67 1.18
C GLU A 5 33.00 2.25 -0.29
N SER A 6 33.52 1.06 -0.58
CA SER A 6 33.65 0.50 -1.93
C SER A 6 32.29 0.34 -2.62
N PRO A 7 32.17 0.62 -3.93
CA PRO A 7 30.91 0.54 -4.67
C PRO A 7 30.19 -0.82 -4.56
N GLU A 8 30.92 -1.90 -4.29
CA GLU A 8 30.39 -3.25 -4.09
C GLU A 8 29.55 -3.42 -2.81
N GLU A 9 29.78 -2.59 -1.79
CA GLU A 9 29.01 -2.59 -0.54
C GLU A 9 27.70 -1.80 -0.70
N SER A 10 27.71 -0.78 -1.58
CA SER A 10 26.54 -0.02 -1.99
C SER A 10 25.57 -0.85 -2.85
N GLU A 11 26.09 -1.74 -3.70
CA GLU A 11 25.31 -2.64 -4.56
C GLU A 11 24.62 -3.77 -3.78
N LYS A 12 25.23 -4.27 -2.70
CA LYS A 12 24.59 -5.25 -1.81
C LYS A 12 23.49 -4.64 -0.94
N LYS A 13 23.56 -3.33 -0.68
CA LYS A 13 22.56 -2.57 0.10
C LYS A 13 21.31 -2.24 -0.71
N ILE A 14 21.44 -2.01 -2.02
CA ILE A 14 20.29 -1.90 -2.93
C ILE A 14 19.64 -3.27 -3.17
N ASP A 15 20.43 -4.35 -3.25
CA ASP A 15 19.93 -5.72 -3.44
C ASP A 15 19.13 -6.22 -2.21
N SER A 16 19.49 -5.74 -1.02
CA SER A 16 18.73 -5.98 0.22
C SER A 16 17.57 -5.01 0.45
N LEU A 17 17.53 -3.85 -0.22
CA LEU A 17 16.37 -2.95 -0.30
C LEU A 17 15.34 -3.42 -1.35
N SER A 18 15.73 -4.36 -2.21
CA SER A 18 14.92 -4.99 -3.26
C SER A 18 14.42 -6.39 -2.91
N HIS A 19 14.12 -6.71 -1.64
CA HIS A 19 13.33 -7.91 -1.36
C HIS A 19 11.91 -7.75 -1.97
N PRO A 20 11.55 -8.49 -3.05
CA PRO A 20 10.37 -8.21 -3.89
C PRO A 20 9.05 -8.78 -3.39
N GLU A 21 8.98 -9.40 -2.22
CA GLU A 21 7.69 -9.65 -1.56
C GLU A 21 7.34 -8.40 -0.74
N VAL A 22 6.67 -7.34 -1.19
CA VAL A 22 5.68 -7.19 -2.25
C VAL A 22 5.56 -5.68 -2.53
N MET A 23 6.35 -5.10 -3.45
CA MET A 23 5.84 -3.95 -4.21
C MET A 23 4.78 -4.46 -5.20
N ALA A 24 3.75 -5.12 -4.69
CA ALA A 24 2.65 -5.61 -5.47
C ALA A 24 1.81 -4.41 -5.88
N LEU A 25 1.87 -4.06 -7.17
CA LEU A 25 0.92 -3.13 -7.75
C LEU A 25 -0.47 -3.75 -7.63
N PHE A 26 -1.30 -3.19 -6.76
CA PHE A 26 -2.68 -3.63 -6.60
C PHE A 26 -3.58 -2.89 -7.59
N ALA A 27 -4.09 -3.62 -8.58
CA ALA A 27 -5.16 -3.12 -9.42
C ALA A 27 -6.47 -3.14 -8.62
N VAL A 28 -7.01 -1.95 -8.35
CA VAL A 28 -8.25 -1.75 -7.61
C VAL A 28 -9.27 -1.07 -8.51
N VAL A 29 -10.46 -1.65 -8.60
CA VAL A 29 -11.55 -1.13 -9.45
C VAL A 29 -12.54 -0.34 -8.59
N VAL A 30 -12.87 0.87 -9.03
CA VAL A 30 -13.85 1.76 -8.44
C VAL A 30 -14.81 2.29 -9.51
N ILE A 31 -15.97 2.82 -9.09
CA ILE A 31 -16.90 3.51 -9.99
C ILE A 31 -16.30 4.84 -10.49
N GLN A 32 -16.73 5.36 -11.64
CA GLN A 32 -16.16 6.56 -12.24
C GLN A 32 -16.33 7.83 -11.39
N ASN A 33 -17.47 7.97 -10.70
CA ASN A 33 -17.73 9.07 -9.75
C ASN A 33 -17.37 8.67 -8.31
N ALA A 34 -16.29 7.92 -8.14
CA ALA A 34 -15.86 7.44 -6.84
C ALA A 34 -15.29 8.58 -5.99
N THR A 35 -15.42 8.39 -4.69
CA THR A 35 -14.78 9.22 -3.68
C THR A 35 -13.63 8.46 -3.04
N VAL A 36 -12.79 9.16 -2.27
CA VAL A 36 -11.74 8.55 -1.45
C VAL A 36 -12.28 7.42 -0.56
N HIS A 37 -13.50 7.56 -0.04
CA HIS A 37 -14.15 6.48 0.72
C HIS A 37 -14.33 5.19 -0.10
N HIS A 38 -14.75 5.32 -1.36
CA HIS A 38 -14.93 4.18 -2.27
C HIS A 38 -13.59 3.52 -2.58
N LEU A 39 -12.53 4.30 -2.80
CA LEU A 39 -11.19 3.78 -3.02
C LEU A 39 -10.66 3.02 -1.80
N LYS A 40 -10.80 3.60 -0.60
CA LYS A 40 -10.43 2.92 0.66
C LYS A 40 -11.16 1.58 0.81
N LYS A 41 -12.46 1.54 0.56
CA LYS A 41 -13.24 0.29 0.59
C LYS A 41 -12.77 -0.72 -0.45
N ALA A 42 -12.46 -0.27 -1.67
CA ALA A 42 -12.03 -1.15 -2.73
C ALA A 42 -10.64 -1.77 -2.45
N ILE A 43 -9.70 -0.98 -1.90
CA ILE A 43 -8.41 -1.47 -1.39
C ILE A 43 -8.61 -2.50 -0.28
N GLN A 44 -9.45 -2.17 0.72
CA GLN A 44 -9.75 -3.07 1.84
C GLN A 44 -10.33 -4.40 1.34
N ARG A 45 -11.27 -4.36 0.39
CA ARG A 45 -11.88 -5.55 -0.20
C ARG A 45 -10.86 -6.39 -0.95
N HIS A 46 -9.96 -5.76 -1.71
CA HIS A 46 -8.89 -6.46 -2.42
C HIS A 46 -8.00 -7.23 -1.45
N ILE A 47 -7.52 -6.56 -0.38
CA ILE A 47 -6.65 -7.17 0.62
C ILE A 47 -7.35 -8.31 1.35
N LEU A 48 -8.61 -8.10 1.76
CA LEU A 48 -9.39 -9.15 2.45
C LEU A 48 -9.57 -10.39 1.57
N LEU A 49 -9.87 -10.20 0.27
CA LEU A 49 -9.99 -11.31 -0.68
C LEU A 49 -8.66 -12.03 -0.89
N LYS A 50 -7.55 -11.29 -0.93
CA LYS A 50 -6.21 -11.88 -1.04
C LYS A 50 -5.89 -12.75 0.19
N LEU A 51 -6.08 -12.22 1.39
CA LEU A 51 -5.85 -12.94 2.64
C LEU A 51 -6.71 -14.20 2.76
N SER A 52 -8.00 -14.10 2.43
CA SER A 52 -8.91 -15.24 2.45
C SER A 52 -8.48 -16.36 1.47
N ARG A 53 -7.97 -16.01 0.28
CA ARG A 53 -7.41 -16.97 -0.68
C ARG A 53 -6.12 -17.64 -0.19
N GLU A 54 -5.35 -16.94 0.64
CA GLU A 54 -4.15 -17.45 1.30
C GLU A 54 -4.49 -18.27 2.57
N GLY A 55 -5.78 -18.47 2.87
CA GLY A 55 -6.24 -19.21 4.05
C GLY A 55 -6.17 -18.40 5.36
N VAL A 56 -5.96 -17.08 5.26
CA VAL A 56 -5.90 -16.17 6.40
C VAL A 56 -7.26 -15.47 6.55
N ASP A 57 -8.10 -16.02 7.42
CA ASP A 57 -9.37 -15.38 7.77
C ASP A 57 -9.14 -14.25 8.78
N LYS A 58 -9.41 -13.02 8.35
CA LYS A 58 -9.36 -11.82 9.19
C LYS A 58 -10.70 -11.11 9.14
N GLU A 59 -11.10 -10.54 10.27
CA GLU A 59 -12.26 -9.66 10.28
C GLU A 59 -11.98 -8.41 9.44
N SER A 60 -12.98 -8.02 8.65
CA SER A 60 -12.94 -6.81 7.82
C SER A 60 -12.58 -5.55 8.63
N ASN A 61 -13.01 -5.49 9.90
CA ASN A 61 -12.72 -4.38 10.80
C ASN A 61 -11.24 -4.31 11.19
N ASP A 62 -10.59 -5.45 11.40
CA ASP A 62 -9.18 -5.51 11.79
C ASP A 62 -8.27 -5.10 10.64
N VAL A 63 -8.55 -5.57 9.42
CA VAL A 63 -7.85 -5.17 8.21
C VAL A 63 -7.96 -3.66 7.99
N LYS A 64 -9.16 -3.10 8.13
CA LYS A 64 -9.41 -1.65 8.04
C LYS A 64 -8.59 -0.86 9.06
N LYS A 65 -8.66 -1.26 10.35
CA LYS A 65 -7.90 -0.59 11.42
C LYS A 65 -6.41 -0.66 11.17
N TYR A 66 -5.90 -1.83 10.77
CA TYR A 66 -4.48 -2.02 10.50
C TYR A 66 -4.00 -1.14 9.34
N ILE A 67 -4.67 -1.19 8.18
CA ILE A 67 -4.23 -0.44 6.99
C ILE A 67 -4.23 1.07 7.28
N TRP A 68 -5.33 1.61 7.80
CA TRP A 68 -5.47 3.07 7.96
C TRP A 68 -4.78 3.63 9.20
N LYS A 69 -4.35 2.76 10.13
CA LYS A 69 -3.46 3.15 11.24
C LYS A 69 -1.99 3.17 10.80
N THR A 70 -1.61 2.25 9.90
CA THR A 70 -0.21 2.05 9.51
C THR A 70 0.19 2.87 8.28
N TYR A 71 -0.73 3.09 7.32
CA TYR A 71 -0.41 3.68 6.03
C TYR A 71 -1.28 4.90 5.68
N TRP A 72 -0.64 5.88 5.03
CA TRP A 72 -1.32 7.01 4.39
C TRP A 72 -1.68 6.67 2.95
N LEU A 73 -2.87 7.09 2.53
CA LEU A 73 -3.28 7.07 1.14
C LEU A 73 -2.95 8.43 0.52
N SER A 74 -2.10 8.46 -0.51
CA SER A 74 -1.72 9.70 -1.20
C SER A 74 -1.67 9.53 -2.71
N PHE A 75 -1.96 10.61 -3.43
CA PHE A 75 -1.85 10.72 -4.88
C PHE A 75 -1.06 11.99 -5.21
N GLU A 76 -0.01 11.88 -6.03
CA GLU A 76 0.88 12.99 -6.40
C GLU A 76 1.39 13.82 -5.21
N GLY A 77 1.75 13.14 -4.10
CA GLY A 77 2.22 13.80 -2.88
C GLY A 77 1.12 14.41 -2.00
N GLN A 78 -0.14 14.43 -2.45
CA GLN A 78 -1.28 14.91 -1.68
C GLN A 78 -1.94 13.77 -0.90
N LYS A 79 -2.18 13.97 0.40
CA LYS A 79 -2.85 12.98 1.25
C LYS A 79 -4.37 13.02 1.03
N LEU A 80 -4.96 11.86 0.75
CA LEU A 80 -6.40 11.67 0.57
C LEU A 80 -7.08 11.45 1.94
N THR A 81 -7.20 12.51 2.73
CA THR A 81 -7.80 12.47 4.08
C THR A 81 -9.32 12.58 4.05
N GLU A 82 -9.85 13.43 3.18
CA GLU A 82 -11.28 13.71 3.07
C GLU A 82 -12.01 12.57 2.36
N ASN A 83 -13.01 11.98 3.01
CA ASN A 83 -13.69 10.79 2.51
C ASN A 83 -14.69 11.11 1.39
N HIS A 84 -15.23 12.34 1.39
CA HIS A 84 -16.19 12.82 0.38
C HIS A 84 -15.50 13.43 -0.85
N GLN A 85 -14.17 13.58 -0.81
CA GLN A 85 -13.41 14.10 -1.94
C GLN A 85 -13.54 13.15 -3.14
N PRO A 86 -13.92 13.64 -4.33
CA PRO A 86 -13.97 12.85 -5.55
C PRO A 86 -12.55 12.54 -6.06
N LEU A 87 -12.38 11.41 -6.73
CA LEU A 87 -11.11 10.98 -7.34
C LEU A 87 -10.92 11.60 -8.74
N THR A 88 -10.89 12.93 -8.80
CA THR A 88 -10.80 13.71 -10.05
C THR A 88 -9.46 14.40 -10.17
#